data_AF-A0A953SJS0-F1
#
_entry.id   AF-A0A953SJS0-F1
#
_cell.length_a   1.000
_cell.length_b   1.000
_cell.length_c   1.000
_cell.angle_alpha   90.00
_cell.angle_beta   90.00
_cell.angle_gamma   90.00
#
_symmetry.space_group_name_H-M   'P 1'
#
loop_
_entity.id
_entity.type
_entity.pdbx_description
1 polymer ?
#
loop_
_entity_poly.entity_id
_entity_poly.type
_entity_poly.pdbx_seq_one_letter_code
_entity_poly.pdbx_strand_id
1 'polypeptide(L)'
;TSAWVLHAHDRRLRDLGPDAGVTTEADLLGEDRKITGVYARVLTRPGSDVTAVLQQVFNMLRGDPTLTVAAPDQEIGKLFVIVSNVDRIIVALASTVLVVGAVTIMLVLYQAMEQRRRQIAVLRVLGCSRMRVFGLVVTESAVIGTAGAAAGVVVSLVGARVVADQLYQRLNLVIEPGLEPRIVLGVALGTIVLASVAGLVPAIAAYRTGVIRNLRPIA
;
A
#
# COMPACT_ATOMS: atom_id res chain seq x y z
N THR A 1 18.63 -29.52 7.07
CA THR A 1 18.90 -29.87 8.47
C THR A 1 17.67 -30.55 9.03
N SER A 2 17.74 -31.86 9.31
CA SER A 2 16.62 -32.58 9.92
C SER A 2 16.36 -32.07 11.34
N ALA A 3 15.11 -32.05 11.80
CA ALA A 3 14.73 -31.64 13.17
C ALA A 3 15.54 -32.37 14.27
N TRP A 4 15.95 -33.60 13.97
CA TRP A 4 16.84 -34.44 14.78
C TRP A 4 18.22 -33.83 15.08
N VAL A 5 18.79 -33.12 14.11
CA VAL A 5 20.10 -32.46 14.27
C VAL A 5 19.98 -31.25 15.19
N LEU A 6 18.81 -30.59 15.21
CA LEU A 6 18.53 -29.49 16.13
C LEU A 6 18.46 -29.98 17.59
N HIS A 7 17.80 -31.12 17.83
CA HIS A 7 17.75 -31.72 19.17
C HIS A 7 19.11 -32.20 19.67
N ALA A 8 19.91 -32.81 18.79
CA ALA A 8 21.28 -33.19 19.12
C ALA A 8 22.16 -31.95 19.40
N HIS A 9 21.92 -30.84 18.70
CA HIS A 9 22.61 -29.58 18.95
C HIS A 9 22.28 -29.01 20.34
N ASP A 10 20.99 -28.94 20.70
CA ASP A 10 20.52 -28.44 22.01
C ASP A 10 21.00 -29.30 23.18
N ARG A 11 21.13 -30.63 23.01
CA ARG A 11 21.77 -31.47 24.02
C ARG A 11 23.26 -31.17 24.12
N ARG A 12 23.98 -31.17 22.99
CA ARG A 12 25.43 -30.94 23.00
C ARG A 12 25.79 -29.57 23.57
N LEU A 13 24.98 -28.53 23.34
CA LEU A 13 25.14 -27.24 24.00
C LEU A 13 24.98 -27.31 25.52
N ARG A 14 24.07 -28.14 26.04
CA ARG A 14 23.91 -28.35 27.48
C ARG A 14 25.05 -29.14 28.10
N ASP A 15 25.53 -30.17 27.41
CA ASP A 15 26.53 -31.10 27.94
C ASP A 15 27.97 -30.59 27.76
N LEU A 16 28.25 -29.92 26.64
CA LEU A 16 29.60 -29.48 26.23
C LEU A 16 29.78 -27.95 26.27
N GLY A 17 28.70 -27.18 26.52
CA GLY A 17 28.75 -25.72 26.53
C GLY A 17 28.93 -25.10 25.12
N PRO A 18 29.39 -23.83 25.04
CA PRO A 18 29.54 -23.09 23.78
C PRO A 18 30.54 -23.72 22.80
N ASP A 19 31.41 -24.63 23.28
CA ASP A 19 32.46 -25.28 22.50
C ASP A 19 31.98 -26.53 21.75
N ALA A 20 30.66 -26.79 21.73
CA ALA A 20 30.04 -27.99 21.17
C ALA A 20 30.26 -28.22 19.66
N GLY A 21 30.73 -27.22 18.92
CA GLY A 21 30.97 -27.32 17.47
C GLY A 21 29.71 -27.50 16.62
N VAL A 22 29.88 -27.72 15.31
CA VAL A 22 28.76 -27.94 14.37
C VAL A 22 28.25 -29.38 14.48
N THR A 23 26.98 -29.55 14.80
CA THR A 23 26.36 -30.87 15.00
C THR A 23 26.05 -31.55 13.67
N THR A 24 26.52 -32.80 13.51
CA THR A 24 26.38 -33.57 12.27
C THR A 24 25.53 -34.83 12.50
N GLU A 25 25.06 -35.48 11.43
CA GLU A 25 24.21 -36.69 11.53
C GLU A 25 24.86 -37.88 12.25
N ALA A 26 26.19 -37.92 12.32
CA ALA A 26 26.95 -38.94 13.06
C ALA A 26 26.82 -38.81 14.59
N ASP A 27 26.40 -37.64 15.09
CA ASP A 27 26.31 -37.33 16.52
C ASP A 27 24.92 -37.61 17.12
N LEU A 28 24.02 -38.19 16.32
CA LEU A 28 22.64 -38.49 16.72
C LEU A 28 22.59 -39.74 17.61
N LEU A 29 22.14 -39.58 18.86
CA LEU A 29 21.83 -40.70 19.74
C LEU A 29 20.37 -41.15 19.58
N GLY A 30 20.05 -42.36 20.04
CA GLY A 30 18.67 -42.87 20.05
C GLY A 30 17.68 -41.99 20.81
N GLU A 31 18.18 -41.26 21.82
CA GLU A 31 17.39 -40.30 22.60
C GLU A 31 17.09 -38.99 21.84
N ASP A 32 17.85 -38.67 20.79
CA ASP A 32 17.60 -37.48 19.96
C ASP A 32 16.48 -37.71 18.95
N ARG A 33 16.11 -38.98 18.71
CA ARG A 33 15.05 -39.39 17.79
C ARG A 33 13.64 -39.30 18.43
N LYS A 34 13.37 -38.23 19.20
CA LYS A 34 12.05 -37.84 19.72
C LYS A 34 11.16 -37.05 18.75
N ILE A 35 9.99 -37.58 18.37
CA ILE A 35 9.06 -36.95 17.43
C ILE A 35 8.86 -35.45 17.76
N THR A 36 9.48 -34.57 16.97
CA THR A 36 9.52 -33.11 17.22
C THR A 36 8.18 -32.42 16.96
N GLY A 37 7.36 -33.00 16.07
CA GLY A 37 6.07 -32.44 15.73
C GLY A 37 5.22 -33.42 14.93
N VAL A 38 3.92 -33.43 15.24
CA VAL A 38 2.90 -34.14 14.48
C VAL A 38 1.97 -33.09 13.89
N TYR A 39 1.96 -32.99 12.55
CA TYR A 39 1.02 -32.12 11.85
C TYR A 39 -0.30 -32.88 11.67
N ALA A 40 -1.29 -32.57 12.50
CA ALA A 40 -2.64 -33.09 12.35
C ALA A 40 -3.52 -32.06 11.65
N ARG A 41 -4.19 -32.46 10.56
CA ARG A 41 -5.21 -31.64 9.90
C ARG A 41 -6.57 -32.02 10.47
N VAL A 42 -7.27 -31.04 11.04
CA VAL A 42 -8.67 -31.21 11.46
C VAL A 42 -9.58 -30.85 10.28
N LEU A 43 -10.37 -31.81 9.81
CA LEU A 43 -11.36 -31.57 8.75
C LEU A 43 -12.62 -30.96 9.37
N THR A 44 -12.91 -29.71 9.02
CA THR A 44 -14.11 -29.00 9.45
C THR A 44 -15.16 -28.99 8.34
N ARG A 45 -16.46 -28.91 8.71
CA ARG A 45 -17.54 -28.79 7.72
C ARG A 45 -17.56 -27.38 7.13
N PRO A 46 -17.97 -27.19 5.86
CA PRO A 46 -18.15 -25.86 5.30
C PRO A 46 -19.12 -25.04 6.15
N GLY A 47 -18.69 -23.89 6.65
CA GLY A 47 -19.50 -22.99 7.50
C GLY A 47 -19.41 -23.22 9.02
N SER A 48 -18.63 -24.18 9.52
CA SER A 48 -18.33 -24.28 10.96
C SER A 48 -17.20 -23.33 11.38
N ASP A 49 -17.32 -22.73 12.55
CA ASP A 49 -16.30 -21.84 13.11
C ASP A 49 -15.04 -22.63 13.47
N VAL A 50 -14.05 -22.58 12.56
CA VAL A 50 -12.79 -23.32 12.65
C VAL A 50 -12.02 -22.95 13.92
N THR A 51 -12.16 -21.70 14.37
CA THR A 51 -11.49 -21.18 15.57
C THR A 51 -11.99 -21.89 16.83
N ALA A 52 -13.30 -22.09 16.94
CA ALA A 52 -13.92 -22.73 18.11
C ALA A 52 -13.58 -24.22 18.18
N VAL A 53 -13.62 -24.92 17.04
CA VAL A 53 -13.25 -26.34 16.96
C VAL A 53 -11.77 -26.55 17.30
N LEU A 54 -10.90 -25.69 16.78
CA LEU A 54 -9.48 -25.73 17.12
C LEU A 54 -9.29 -25.50 18.62
N GLN A 55 -9.87 -24.45 19.21
CA GLN A 55 -9.70 -24.19 20.65
C GLN A 55 -10.18 -25.36 21.53
N GLN A 56 -11.27 -26.04 21.17
CA GLN A 56 -11.75 -27.21 21.89
C GLN A 56 -10.76 -28.37 21.81
N VAL A 57 -10.20 -28.63 20.62
CA VAL A 57 -9.16 -29.65 20.41
C VAL A 57 -7.87 -29.27 21.16
N PHE A 58 -7.44 -28.00 21.10
CA PHE A 58 -6.29 -27.49 21.85
C PHE A 58 -6.45 -27.69 23.36
N ASN A 59 -7.61 -27.38 23.91
CA ASN A 59 -7.89 -27.56 25.34
C ASN A 59 -7.92 -29.03 25.74
N MET A 60 -8.39 -29.92 24.86
CA MET A 60 -8.37 -31.36 25.09
C MET A 60 -6.94 -31.93 25.08
N LEU A 61 -6.08 -31.47 24.16
CA LEU A 61 -4.68 -31.92 24.10
C LEU A 61 -3.77 -31.27 25.14
N ARG A 62 -4.04 -30.03 25.57
CA ARG A 62 -3.29 -29.33 26.63
C ARG A 62 -3.46 -29.98 28.01
N GLY A 63 -4.41 -30.91 28.17
CA GLY A 63 -4.56 -31.72 29.38
C GLY A 63 -3.37 -32.64 29.66
N ASP A 64 -2.52 -32.93 28.67
CA ASP A 64 -1.29 -33.69 28.85
C ASP A 64 -0.07 -32.73 28.94
N PRO A 65 0.61 -32.65 30.10
CA PRO A 65 1.73 -31.73 30.31
C PRO A 65 2.97 -32.07 29.46
N THR A 66 2.99 -33.21 28.77
CA THR A 66 4.09 -33.59 27.88
C THR A 66 3.96 -33.04 26.46
N LEU A 67 2.79 -32.48 26.10
CA LEU A 67 2.49 -32.01 24.73
C LEU A 67 2.44 -30.49 24.66
N THR A 68 3.34 -29.89 23.88
CA THR A 68 3.24 -28.49 23.49
C THR A 68 2.46 -28.37 22.19
N VAL A 69 1.21 -27.90 22.29
CA VAL A 69 0.35 -27.72 21.13
C VAL A 69 0.44 -26.26 20.67
N ALA A 70 0.90 -26.04 19.45
CA ALA A 70 0.91 -24.73 18.81
C ALA A 70 -0.05 -24.70 17.61
N ALA A 71 -0.69 -23.56 17.38
CA ALA A 71 -1.57 -23.29 16.23
C ALA A 71 -0.77 -22.47 15.20
N PRO A 72 -0.16 -23.09 14.18
CA PRO A 72 0.71 -22.37 13.25
C PRO A 72 -0.04 -21.28 12.49
N ASP A 73 -1.33 -21.49 12.23
CA ASP A 73 -2.24 -20.55 11.58
C ASP A 73 -2.42 -19.25 12.37
N GLN A 74 -2.56 -19.33 13.69
CA GLN A 74 -2.74 -18.15 14.54
C GLN A 74 -1.44 -17.34 14.70
N GLU A 75 -0.29 -18.01 14.81
CA GLU A 75 1.01 -17.34 14.90
C GLU A 75 1.39 -16.66 13.58
N ILE A 76 1.13 -17.31 12.44
CA ILE A 76 1.28 -16.70 11.12
C ILE A 76 0.30 -15.52 10.96
N GLY A 77 -0.91 -15.62 11.48
CA GLY A 77 -1.90 -14.53 11.49
C GLY A 77 -1.41 -13.27 12.20
N LYS A 78 -0.67 -13.39 13.32
CA LYS A 78 -0.09 -12.25 14.03
C LYS A 78 0.96 -11.51 13.17
N LEU A 79 1.76 -12.23 12.38
CA LEU A 79 2.70 -11.63 11.44
C LEU A 79 1.97 -10.81 10.37
N PHE A 80 0.85 -11.32 9.85
CA PHE A 80 0.04 -10.60 8.85
C PHE A 80 -0.65 -9.35 9.41
N VAL A 81 -0.99 -9.31 10.71
CA VAL A 81 -1.53 -8.09 11.36
C VAL A 81 -0.50 -6.96 11.37
N ILE A 82 0.78 -7.28 11.62
CA ILE A 82 1.86 -6.29 11.57
C ILE A 82 1.99 -5.71 10.16
N VAL A 83 1.97 -6.57 9.13
CA VAL A 83 2.03 -6.16 7.73
C VAL A 83 0.81 -5.30 7.33
N SER A 84 -0.39 -5.67 7.79
CA SER A 84 -1.62 -4.90 7.50
C SER A 84 -1.60 -3.49 8.10
N ASN A 85 -1.01 -3.32 9.29
CA ASN A 85 -0.88 -1.99 9.89
C ASN A 85 0.07 -1.09 9.08
N VAL A 86 1.16 -1.66 8.55
CA VAL A 86 2.11 -0.93 7.69
C VAL A 86 1.43 -0.47 6.39
N ASP A 87 0.64 -1.33 5.77
CA ASP A 87 -0.11 -0.99 4.55
C ASP A 87 -1.01 0.23 4.76
N ARG A 88 -1.78 0.26 5.87
CA ARG A 88 -2.65 1.41 6.21
C ARG A 88 -1.89 2.72 6.36
N ILE A 89 -0.69 2.68 6.96
CA ILE A 89 0.15 3.87 7.12
C ILE A 89 0.64 4.37 5.76
N ILE A 90 1.07 3.45 4.87
CA ILE A 90 1.50 3.81 3.51
C ILE A 90 0.34 4.41 2.71
N VAL A 91 -0.86 3.84 2.80
CA VAL A 91 -2.07 4.37 2.15
C VAL A 91 -2.43 5.76 2.68
N ALA A 92 -2.33 5.98 4.00
CA ALA A 92 -2.57 7.29 4.61
C ALA A 92 -1.55 8.34 4.11
N LEU A 93 -0.27 7.98 4.06
CA LEU A 93 0.78 8.86 3.50
C LEU A 93 0.53 9.16 2.02
N ALA A 94 0.22 8.13 1.22
CA ALA A 94 -0.10 8.29 -0.20
C ALA A 94 -1.29 9.23 -0.41
N SER A 95 -2.35 9.10 0.39
CA SER A 95 -3.51 10.00 0.32
C SER A 95 -3.15 11.46 0.65
N THR A 96 -2.24 11.67 1.60
CA THR A 96 -1.76 13.01 1.98
C THR A 96 -0.97 13.64 0.82
N VAL A 97 -0.09 12.87 0.17
CA VAL A 97 0.65 13.34 -1.01
C VAL A 97 -0.30 13.69 -2.15
N LEU A 98 -1.37 12.92 -2.34
CA LEU A 98 -2.40 13.17 -3.35
C LEU A 98 -3.14 14.49 -3.10
N VAL A 99 -3.45 14.79 -1.83
CA VAL A 99 -4.01 16.08 -1.40
C VAL A 99 -3.04 17.23 -1.64
N VAL A 100 -1.77 17.07 -1.25
CA VAL A 100 -0.73 18.09 -1.50
C VAL A 100 -0.62 18.38 -3.00
N GLY A 101 -0.59 17.36 -3.84
CA GLY A 101 -0.57 17.51 -5.30
C GLY A 101 -1.77 18.28 -5.83
N ALA A 102 -2.97 18.02 -5.32
CA ALA A 102 -4.17 18.78 -5.68
C ALA A 102 -4.07 20.26 -5.29
N VAL A 103 -3.55 20.56 -4.10
CA VAL A 103 -3.30 21.94 -3.65
C VAL A 103 -2.25 22.62 -4.55
N THR A 104 -1.20 21.91 -4.95
CA THR A 104 -0.20 22.43 -5.88
C THR A 104 -0.80 22.77 -7.24
N ILE A 105 -1.63 21.88 -7.80
CA ILE A 105 -2.36 22.14 -9.06
C ILE A 105 -3.23 23.39 -8.91
N MET A 106 -4.00 23.50 -7.82
CA MET A 106 -4.84 24.66 -7.55
C MET A 106 -4.02 25.97 -7.52
N LEU A 107 -2.87 25.97 -6.84
CA LEU A 107 -2.00 27.14 -6.74
C LEU A 107 -1.43 27.56 -8.10
N VAL A 108 -0.96 26.60 -8.89
CA VAL A 108 -0.41 26.85 -10.22
C VAL A 108 -1.49 27.42 -11.15
N LEU A 109 -2.68 26.82 -11.16
CA LEU A 109 -3.80 27.32 -11.96
C LEU A 109 -4.24 28.71 -11.51
N TYR A 110 -4.26 28.99 -10.21
CA TYR A 110 -4.57 30.31 -9.69
C TYR A 110 -3.57 31.36 -10.18
N GLN A 111 -2.26 31.07 -10.10
CA GLN A 111 -1.21 31.96 -10.59
C GLN A 111 -1.29 32.17 -12.11
N ALA A 112 -1.51 31.10 -12.88
CA ALA A 112 -1.68 31.17 -14.33
C ALA A 112 -2.87 32.07 -14.72
N MET A 113 -3.95 32.02 -13.96
CA MET A 113 -5.13 32.86 -14.18
C MET A 113 -4.86 34.34 -13.92
N GLU A 114 -4.08 34.68 -12.89
CA GLU A 114 -3.72 36.08 -12.62
C GLU A 114 -2.81 36.64 -13.72
N GLN A 115 -1.84 35.84 -14.20
CA GLN A 115 -0.98 36.23 -15.32
C GLN A 115 -1.77 36.45 -16.62
N ARG A 116 -2.79 35.61 -16.88
CA ARG A 116 -3.64 35.68 -18.09
C ARG A 116 -4.84 36.61 -17.95
N ARG A 117 -5.00 37.30 -16.83
CA ARG A 117 -6.17 38.13 -16.50
C ARG A 117 -6.47 39.20 -17.55
N ARG A 118 -5.44 39.84 -18.12
CA ARG A 118 -5.61 40.82 -19.21
C ARG A 118 -6.16 40.18 -20.49
N GLN A 119 -5.65 39.01 -20.87
CA GLN A 119 -6.12 38.28 -22.05
C GLN A 119 -7.59 37.85 -21.89
N ILE A 120 -7.97 37.39 -20.68
CA ILE A 120 -9.35 37.02 -20.35
C ILE A 120 -10.27 38.24 -20.41
N ALA A 121 -9.81 39.41 -19.97
CA ALA A 121 -10.57 40.66 -20.08
C ALA A 121 -10.82 41.04 -21.55
N VAL A 122 -9.81 40.95 -22.42
CA VAL A 122 -9.95 41.20 -23.87
C VAL A 122 -10.92 40.21 -24.51
N LEU A 123 -10.80 38.92 -24.21
CA LEU A 123 -11.73 37.88 -24.70
C LEU A 123 -13.19 38.14 -24.28
N ARG A 124 -13.41 38.65 -23.06
CA ARG A 124 -14.75 39.03 -22.60
C ARG A 124 -15.32 40.23 -23.34
N VAL A 125 -14.49 41.21 -23.70
CA VAL A 125 -14.92 42.35 -24.54
C VAL A 125 -15.34 41.87 -25.93
N LEU A 126 -14.70 40.83 -26.45
CA LEU A 126 -15.07 40.16 -27.71
C LEU A 126 -16.28 39.22 -27.59
N GLY A 127 -16.99 39.20 -26.45
CA GLY A 127 -18.22 38.42 -26.27
C GLY A 127 -18.04 37.00 -25.70
N CYS A 128 -16.86 36.65 -25.17
CA CYS A 128 -16.65 35.37 -24.52
C CYS A 128 -17.38 35.28 -23.16
N SER A 129 -18.21 34.25 -22.97
CA SER A 129 -18.99 34.08 -21.74
C SER A 129 -18.14 33.58 -20.57
N ARG A 130 -18.53 33.93 -19.33
CA ARG A 130 -17.85 33.49 -18.10
C ARG A 130 -17.84 31.96 -17.95
N MET A 131 -18.86 31.28 -18.49
CA MET A 131 -18.95 29.82 -18.53
C MET A 131 -17.88 29.18 -19.41
N ARG A 132 -17.47 29.80 -20.51
CA ARG A 132 -16.37 29.26 -21.34
C ARG A 132 -15.04 29.30 -20.60
N VAL A 133 -14.77 30.37 -19.86
CA VAL A 133 -13.55 30.48 -19.03
C VAL A 133 -13.57 29.44 -17.90
N PHE A 134 -14.72 29.25 -17.27
CA PHE A 134 -14.90 28.20 -16.26
C PHE A 134 -14.62 26.80 -16.84
N GLY A 135 -15.26 26.47 -17.98
CA GLY A 135 -15.07 25.19 -18.65
C GLY A 135 -13.62 24.95 -19.04
N LEU A 136 -12.93 25.97 -19.53
CA LEU A 136 -11.51 25.89 -19.88
C LEU A 136 -10.64 25.48 -18.69
N VAL A 137 -10.79 26.15 -17.54
CA VAL A 137 -9.98 25.85 -16.33
C VAL A 137 -10.25 24.44 -15.80
N VAL A 138 -11.52 24.01 -15.81
CA VAL A 138 -11.89 22.66 -15.38
C VAL A 138 -11.34 21.60 -16.35
N THR A 139 -11.37 21.86 -17.66
CA THR A 139 -10.75 20.95 -18.63
C THR A 139 -9.24 20.90 -18.50
N GLU A 140 -8.59 22.03 -18.20
CA GLU A 140 -7.14 22.09 -17.99
C GLU A 140 -6.73 21.27 -16.75
N SER A 141 -7.45 21.41 -15.64
CA SER A 141 -7.19 20.62 -14.44
C SER A 141 -7.48 19.12 -14.64
N ALA A 142 -8.54 18.77 -15.38
CA ALA A 142 -8.86 17.39 -15.72
C ALA A 142 -7.80 16.74 -16.63
N VAL A 143 -7.28 17.48 -17.61
CA VAL A 143 -6.19 17.02 -18.49
C VAL A 143 -4.90 16.81 -17.69
N ILE A 144 -4.56 17.75 -16.80
CA ILE A 144 -3.40 17.61 -15.90
C ILE A 144 -3.56 16.37 -15.00
N GLY A 145 -4.75 16.17 -14.42
CA GLY A 145 -5.06 15.00 -13.60
C GLY A 145 -4.96 13.68 -14.37
N THR A 146 -5.43 13.67 -15.62
CA THR A 146 -5.38 12.47 -16.48
C THR A 146 -3.95 12.13 -16.90
N ALA A 147 -3.16 13.14 -17.28
CA ALA A 147 -1.74 12.96 -17.60
C ALA A 147 -0.95 12.49 -16.38
N GLY A 148 -1.21 13.07 -15.21
CA GLY A 148 -0.60 12.67 -13.94
C GLY A 148 -0.97 11.24 -13.55
N ALA A 149 -2.24 10.85 -13.68
CA ALA A 149 -2.70 9.49 -13.42
C ALA A 149 -2.04 8.47 -14.37
N ALA A 150 -2.00 8.76 -15.67
CA ALA A 150 -1.35 7.89 -16.65
C ALA A 150 0.15 7.73 -16.35
N ALA A 151 0.86 8.84 -16.10
CA ALA A 151 2.27 8.80 -15.72
C ALA A 151 2.49 8.03 -14.41
N GLY A 152 1.66 8.25 -13.40
CA GLY A 152 1.72 7.56 -12.11
C GLY A 152 1.56 6.05 -12.23
N VAL A 153 0.64 5.58 -13.08
CA VAL A 153 0.46 4.14 -13.36
C VAL A 153 1.67 3.54 -14.06
N VAL A 154 2.28 4.24 -15.01
CA VAL A 154 3.50 3.77 -15.68
C VAL A 154 4.66 3.69 -14.68
N VAL A 155 4.84 4.73 -13.86
CA VAL A 155 5.89 4.78 -12.84
C VAL A 155 5.69 3.68 -11.79
N SER A 156 4.45 3.42 -11.35
CA SER A 156 4.18 2.37 -10.37
C SER A 156 4.44 0.97 -10.94
N LEU A 157 4.07 0.72 -12.19
CA LEU A 157 4.32 -0.56 -12.87
C LEU A 157 5.83 -0.83 -13.03
N VAL A 158 6.58 0.16 -13.51
CA VAL A 158 8.04 0.03 -13.70
C VAL A 158 8.74 -0.07 -12.34
N GLY A 159 8.38 0.79 -11.39
CA GLY A 159 8.95 0.79 -10.05
C GLY A 159 8.71 -0.53 -9.31
N ALA A 160 7.50 -1.08 -9.40
CA ALA A 160 7.15 -2.36 -8.77
C ALA A 160 7.99 -3.52 -9.33
N ARG A 161 8.19 -3.57 -10.66
CA ARG A 161 9.05 -4.59 -11.29
C ARG A 161 10.51 -4.46 -10.88
N VAL A 162 11.06 -3.24 -10.91
CA VAL A 162 12.45 -2.99 -10.52
C VAL A 162 12.70 -3.38 -9.07
N VAL A 163 11.77 -3.04 -8.17
CA VAL A 163 11.87 -3.42 -6.75
C VAL A 163 11.73 -4.93 -6.55
N ALA A 164 10.82 -5.58 -7.26
CA ALA A 164 10.65 -7.03 -7.22
C ALA A 164 11.92 -7.77 -7.67
N ASP A 165 12.55 -7.34 -8.77
CA ASP A 165 13.79 -7.93 -9.28
C ASP A 165 14.95 -7.78 -8.28
N GLN A 166 15.07 -6.60 -7.63
CA GLN A 166 16.09 -6.35 -6.61
C GLN A 166 15.89 -7.22 -5.35
N LEU A 167 14.63 -7.40 -4.93
CA LEU A 167 14.29 -8.26 -3.79
C LEU A 167 14.57 -9.73 -4.11
N TYR A 168 14.28 -10.18 -5.33
CA TYR A 168 14.60 -11.53 -5.77
C TYR A 168 16.11 -11.79 -5.73
N GLN A 169 16.93 -10.86 -6.23
CA GLN A 169 18.39 -11.03 -6.25
C GLN A 169 19.03 -11.03 -4.86
N ARG A 170 18.50 -10.24 -3.92
CA ARG A 170 19.11 -10.09 -2.57
C ARG A 170 18.60 -11.08 -1.54
N LEU A 171 17.32 -11.45 -1.62
CA LEU A 171 16.63 -12.20 -0.57
C LEU A 171 16.03 -13.51 -1.08
N ASN A 172 16.18 -13.84 -2.37
CA ASN A 172 15.53 -14.98 -3.02
C ASN A 172 14.00 -15.01 -2.82
N LEU A 173 13.39 -13.84 -2.59
CA LEU A 173 11.96 -13.70 -2.43
C LEU A 173 11.31 -13.46 -3.79
N VAL A 174 10.49 -14.41 -4.24
CA VAL A 174 9.63 -14.25 -5.42
C VAL A 174 8.40 -13.46 -5.01
N ILE A 175 8.36 -12.18 -5.36
CA ILE A 175 7.19 -11.32 -5.18
C ILE A 175 6.66 -11.00 -6.56
N GLU A 176 5.44 -11.41 -6.83
CA GLU A 176 4.75 -11.07 -8.07
C GLU A 176 3.91 -9.80 -7.82
N PRO A 177 4.29 -8.63 -8.38
CA PRO A 177 3.57 -7.39 -8.13
C PRO A 177 2.19 -7.44 -8.79
N GLY A 178 1.19 -7.86 -8.01
CA GLY A 178 -0.21 -7.90 -8.41
C GLY A 178 -0.84 -6.52 -8.38
N LEU A 179 -0.93 -5.87 -9.55
CA LEU A 179 -1.73 -4.66 -9.72
C LEU A 179 -3.14 -5.06 -10.13
N GLU A 180 -4.07 -5.08 -9.17
CA GLU A 180 -5.46 -5.37 -9.47
C GLU A 180 -6.05 -4.23 -10.33
N PRO A 181 -6.56 -4.51 -11.55
CA PRO A 181 -7.02 -3.47 -12.46
C PRO A 181 -8.12 -2.57 -11.87
N ARG A 182 -8.93 -3.12 -10.96
CA ARG A 182 -9.99 -2.41 -10.25
C ARG A 182 -9.44 -1.30 -9.35
N ILE A 183 -8.38 -1.59 -8.60
CA ILE A 183 -7.74 -0.62 -7.69
C ILE A 183 -7.05 0.47 -8.52
N VAL A 184 -6.31 0.07 -9.56
CA VAL A 184 -5.62 1.02 -10.46
C VAL A 184 -6.61 1.99 -11.10
N LEU A 185 -7.73 1.47 -11.63
CA LEU A 185 -8.77 2.29 -12.22
C LEU A 185 -9.43 3.21 -11.17
N GLY A 186 -9.69 2.70 -9.97
CA GLY A 186 -10.25 3.49 -8.87
C GLY A 186 -9.35 4.65 -8.46
N VAL A 187 -8.04 4.42 -8.33
CA VAL A 187 -7.06 5.45 -7.98
C VAL A 187 -6.88 6.46 -9.12
N ALA A 188 -6.84 6.01 -10.37
CA ALA A 188 -6.74 6.89 -11.53
C ALA A 188 -7.95 7.83 -11.63
N LEU A 189 -9.17 7.28 -11.52
CA LEU A 189 -10.40 8.07 -11.51
C LEU A 189 -10.46 9.00 -10.30
N GLY A 190 -10.10 8.52 -9.11
CA GLY A 190 -10.04 9.34 -7.90
C GLY A 190 -9.08 10.53 -8.05
N THR A 191 -7.94 10.33 -8.71
CA THR A 191 -6.94 11.38 -8.97
C THR A 191 -7.47 12.42 -9.96
N ILE A 192 -8.11 11.98 -11.04
CA ILE A 192 -8.72 12.88 -12.04
C ILE A 192 -9.84 13.71 -11.41
N VAL A 193 -10.68 13.08 -10.59
CA VAL A 193 -11.74 13.78 -9.84
C VAL A 193 -11.12 14.79 -8.89
N LEU A 194 -10.10 14.42 -8.11
CA LEU A 194 -9.47 15.34 -7.17
C LEU A 194 -8.82 16.54 -7.89
N ALA A 195 -8.12 16.30 -8.99
CA ALA A 195 -7.54 17.36 -9.81
C ALA A 195 -8.62 18.29 -10.41
N SER A 196 -9.73 17.72 -10.86
CA SER A 196 -10.88 18.49 -11.37
C SER A 196 -11.48 19.37 -10.27
N VAL A 197 -11.68 18.82 -9.07
CA VAL A 197 -12.19 19.54 -7.89
C VAL A 197 -11.23 20.66 -7.47
N ALA A 198 -9.92 20.41 -7.48
CA ALA A 198 -8.91 21.44 -7.21
C ALA A 198 -8.98 22.60 -8.21
N GLY A 199 -9.30 22.33 -9.47
CA GLY A 199 -9.52 23.35 -10.51
C GLY A 199 -10.81 24.16 -10.37
N LEU A 200 -11.82 23.67 -9.63
CA LEU A 200 -13.08 24.40 -9.43
C LEU A 200 -12.88 25.70 -8.66
N VAL A 201 -11.99 25.73 -7.66
CA VAL A 201 -11.71 26.91 -6.84
C VAL A 201 -11.22 28.10 -7.69
N PRO A 202 -10.12 27.98 -8.47
CA PRO A 202 -9.67 29.06 -9.35
C PRO A 202 -10.68 29.34 -10.48
N ALA A 203 -11.42 28.33 -10.97
CA ALA A 203 -12.46 28.54 -11.98
C ALA A 203 -13.61 29.43 -11.46
N ILE A 204 -14.05 29.24 -10.21
CA ILE A 204 -15.07 30.08 -9.56
C ILE A 204 -14.52 31.49 -9.29
N ALA A 205 -13.26 31.60 -8.85
CA ALA A 205 -12.61 32.89 -8.67
C ALA A 205 -12.55 33.69 -10.00
N ALA A 206 -12.26 33.01 -11.11
CA ALA A 206 -12.29 33.58 -12.44
C ALA A 206 -13.71 33.97 -12.88
N TYR A 207 -14.72 33.19 -12.53
CA TYR A 207 -16.12 33.50 -12.81
C TYR A 207 -16.59 34.78 -12.10
N ARG A 208 -16.13 35.01 -10.87
CA ARG A 208 -16.54 36.15 -10.01
C ARG A 208 -15.77 37.45 -10.23
N THR A 209 -14.59 37.41 -10.86
CA THR A 209 -13.82 38.64 -11.13
C THR A 209 -14.52 39.53 -12.16
N GLY A 210 -14.98 40.71 -11.72
CA GLY A 210 -15.65 41.69 -12.56
C GLY A 210 -14.69 42.45 -13.47
N VAL A 211 -15.02 42.56 -14.76
CA VAL A 211 -14.23 43.23 -15.82
C VAL A 211 -13.96 44.70 -15.51
N ILE A 212 -14.90 45.36 -14.83
CA ILE A 212 -14.90 46.82 -14.59
C ILE A 212 -13.80 47.24 -13.59
N ARG A 213 -13.35 46.34 -12.69
CA ARG A 213 -12.34 46.69 -11.68
C ARG A 213 -10.91 46.72 -12.24
N ASN A 214 -10.67 46.16 -13.43
CA ASN A 214 -9.32 46.01 -14.02
C ASN A 214 -8.96 47.01 -15.11
N LEU A 215 -9.93 47.82 -15.57
CA LEU A 215 -9.72 48.84 -16.59
C LEU A 215 -9.42 50.22 -15.99
N ARG A 216 -9.34 50.34 -14.66
CA ARG A 216 -8.80 51.56 -14.05
C ARG A 216 -7.28 51.56 -14.21
N PRO A 217 -6.69 52.51 -14.94
CA PRO A 217 -5.24 52.62 -15.03
C PRO A 217 -4.71 52.85 -13.62
N ILE A 218 -3.69 52.08 -13.28
CA ILE A 218 -2.91 52.27 -12.06
C ILE A 218 -2.12 53.56 -12.35
N ALA A 219 -2.54 54.66 -11.71
CA ALA A 219 -1.72 55.87 -11.59
C ALA A 219 -0.66 55.64 -10.52
#